data_AF-A0A8H7I236-F1
#
_entry.id   AF-A0A8H7I236-F1
#
_cell.length_a   1.000
_cell.length_b   1.000
_cell.length_c   1.000
_cell.angle_alpha   90.00
_cell.angle_beta   90.00
_cell.angle_gamma   90.00
#
_symmetry.space_group_name_H-M   'P 1'
#
loop_
_entity.id
_entity.type
_entity.pdbx_description
1 polymer ?
#
loop_
_entity_poly.entity_id
_entity_poly.type
_entity_poly.pdbx_seq_one_letter_code
_entity_poly.pdbx_strand_id
1 'polypeptide(L)'
;MAKFAYNNAVHSSTGKMPFKALYGWEPALTPSNVPMDMPEADKLAQAMEAQWKEVEAALWQSKACMTAGETGNPIEFEIGEEAWLATKT
;
A
#
# COMPACT_ATOMS: atom_id res chain seq x y z
N MET A 1 7.03 7.60 -6.03
CA MET A 1 6.20 7.45 -4.82
C MET A 1 5.83 6.01 -4.47
N ALA A 2 5.55 5.11 -5.42
CA ALA A 2 5.17 3.72 -5.11
C ALA A 2 6.12 2.96 -4.14
N LYS A 3 7.45 3.04 -4.35
CA LYS A 3 8.43 2.42 -3.44
C LYS A 3 8.35 2.97 -2.01
N PHE A 4 8.07 4.26 -1.86
CA PHE A 4 8.01 4.91 -0.55
C PHE A 4 6.72 4.54 0.19
N ALA A 5 5.58 4.56 -0.51
CA ALA A 5 4.30 4.10 0.03
C ALA A 5 4.36 2.63 0.44
N TYR A 6 4.96 1.75 -0.37
CA TYR A 6 5.16 0.34 -0.04
C TYR A 6 6.07 0.16 1.18
N ASN A 7 7.18 0.90 1.25
CA ASN A 7 8.14 0.76 2.34
C ASN A 7 7.68 1.40 3.67
N ASN A 8 6.66 2.26 3.64
CA ASN A 8 5.99 2.83 4.82
C ASN A 8 4.66 2.15 5.17
N ALA A 9 4.20 1.16 4.40
CA ALA A 9 2.99 0.42 4.75
C ALA A 9 3.33 -0.69 5.77
N VAL A 10 2.47 -0.88 6.77
CA VAL A 10 2.60 -1.98 7.73
C VAL A 10 2.37 -3.30 7.00
N HIS A 11 3.41 -4.13 6.94
CA HIS A 11 3.34 -5.40 6.24
C HIS A 11 2.61 -6.45 7.09
N SER A 12 1.66 -7.18 6.50
CA SER A 12 0.77 -8.10 7.21
C SER A 12 1.50 -9.25 7.92
N SER A 13 2.59 -9.77 7.34
CA SER A 13 3.33 -10.89 7.91
C SER A 13 4.28 -10.52 9.05
N THR A 14 4.74 -9.28 9.12
CA THR A 14 5.74 -8.83 10.12
C THR A 14 5.18 -7.82 11.10
N GLY A 15 4.01 -7.24 10.83
CA GLY A 15 3.42 -6.14 11.60
C GLY A 15 4.28 -4.88 11.61
N LYS A 16 5.29 -4.80 10.75
CA LYS A 16 6.26 -3.70 10.69
C LYS A 16 6.35 -3.11 9.29
N MET A 17 6.65 -1.83 9.23
CA MET A 17 6.93 -1.14 7.97
C MET A 17 8.32 -1.55 7.49
N PRO A 18 8.53 -1.88 6.20
CA PRO A 18 9.83 -2.27 5.68
C PRO A 18 10.98 -1.31 6.01
N PHE A 19 10.76 0.02 5.96
CA PHE A 19 11.78 1.00 6.38
C PHE A 19 12.19 0.81 7.84
N LYS A 20 11.20 0.67 8.72
CA LYS A 20 11.41 0.47 10.16
C LYS A 20 12.08 -0.87 10.46
N ALA A 21 11.76 -1.91 9.71
CA ALA A 21 12.37 -3.22 9.86
C ALA A 21 13.84 -3.24 9.42
N LEU A 22 14.19 -2.50 8.35
CA LEU A 22 15.53 -2.52 7.77
C LEU A 22 16.49 -1.52 8.42
N TYR A 23 16.01 -0.34 8.79
CA TYR A 23 16.86 0.77 9.26
C TYR A 23 16.63 1.15 10.73
N GLY A 24 15.63 0.57 11.40
CA GLY A 24 15.28 0.90 12.79
C GLY A 24 14.61 2.27 12.97
N TRP A 25 14.49 3.07 11.91
CA TRP A 25 13.84 4.37 11.87
C TRP A 25 12.96 4.48 10.63
N GLU A 26 11.89 5.25 10.73
CA GLU A 26 10.97 5.54 9.64
C GLU A 26 11.15 6.99 9.19
N PRO A 27 11.58 7.24 7.94
CA PRO A 27 11.61 8.59 7.41
C PRO A 27 10.17 9.08 7.24
N ALA A 28 9.74 9.94 8.16
CA ALA A 28 8.48 10.67 8.04
C ALA A 28 8.60 11.70 6.91
N LEU A 29 8.18 11.32 5.70
CA LEU A 29 7.90 12.26 4.61
C LEU A 29 6.45 12.77 4.72
N THR A 30 6.05 13.20 5.91
CA THR A 30 4.81 13.96 6.06
C THR A 30 5.06 15.37 5.54
N PRO A 31 4.25 15.89 4.59
CA PRO A 31 4.32 17.29 4.21
C PRO A 31 4.26 18.16 5.47
N SER A 32 5.14 19.15 5.58
CA SER A 32 5.07 20.11 6.68
C SER A 32 3.71 20.82 6.63
N ASN A 33 3.00 20.85 7.75
CA ASN A 33 1.80 21.65 7.93
C ASN A 33 2.13 23.06 8.48
N VAL A 34 3.41 23.35 8.72
CA VAL A 34 3.90 24.66 9.15
C VAL A 34 4.17 25.50 7.89
N PRO A 35 3.50 26.66 7.73
CA PRO A 35 3.81 27.60 6.66
C PRO A 35 5.27 28.04 6.78
N MET A 36 6.02 27.88 5.69
CA MET A 36 7.38 28.39 5.63
C MET A 36 7.33 29.78 5.01
N ASP A 37 8.16 30.72 5.45
CA ASP A 37 8.31 32.04 4.81
C ASP A 37 8.93 31.97 3.38
N MET A 38 8.96 30.78 2.78
CA MET A 38 9.50 30.49 1.46
C MET A 38 8.38 29.92 0.56
N PRO A 39 7.85 30.71 -0.39
CA PRO A 39 6.71 30.31 -1.23
C PRO A 39 6.92 29.01 -2.02
N GLU A 40 8.16 28.71 -2.41
CA GLU A 40 8.51 27.47 -3.11
C GLU A 40 8.37 26.24 -2.20
N ALA A 41 8.67 26.37 -0.91
CA ALA A 41 8.51 25.29 0.06
C ALA A 41 7.03 24.97 0.29
N ASP A 42 6.18 26.00 0.39
CA ASP A 42 4.73 25.82 0.55
C ASP A 42 4.10 25.19 -0.70
N LYS A 43 4.51 25.62 -1.90
CA LYS A 43 4.07 24.99 -3.16
C LYS A 43 4.46 23.51 -3.23
N LEU A 44 5.67 23.18 -2.79
CA LEU A 44 6.13 21.79 -2.75
C LEU A 44 5.32 20.97 -1.73
N ALA A 45 5.06 21.51 -0.54
CA ALA A 45 4.24 20.85 0.48
C ALA A 45 2.82 20.56 -0.02
N GLN A 46 2.18 21.53 -0.66
CA GLN A 46 0.85 21.36 -1.27
C GLN A 46 0.85 20.30 -2.38
N ALA A 47 1.87 20.30 -3.25
CA ALA A 47 2.01 19.30 -4.30
C ALA A 47 2.18 17.88 -3.71
N MET A 48 2.99 17.74 -2.66
CA MET A 48 3.16 16.47 -1.95
C MET A 48 1.85 15.99 -1.30
N GLU A 49 1.07 16.89 -0.70
CA GLU A 49 -0.23 16.55 -0.11
C GLU A 49 -1.23 16.06 -1.16
N ALA A 50 -1.30 16.74 -2.32
CA ALA A 50 -2.18 16.34 -3.42
C ALA A 50 -1.81 14.95 -3.95
N GLN A 51 -0.52 14.68 -4.16
CA GLN A 51 -0.03 13.37 -4.60
C GLN A 51 -0.30 12.27 -3.56
N TRP A 52 -0.23 12.61 -2.27
CA TRP A 52 -0.52 11.65 -1.20
C TRP A 52 -1.97 11.18 -1.25
N LYS A 53 -2.92 12.11 -1.36
CA LYS A 53 -4.36 11.81 -1.47
C LYS A 53 -4.66 10.94 -2.68
N GLU A 54 -4.02 11.21 -3.82
CA GLU A 54 -4.18 10.41 -5.03
C GLU A 54 -3.67 8.97 -4.84
N VAL A 55 -2.48 8.80 -4.24
CA VAL A 55 -1.91 7.49 -3.96
C VAL A 55 -2.77 6.70 -2.98
N GLU A 56 -3.28 7.35 -1.92
CA GLU A 56 -4.18 6.72 -0.95
C GLU A 56 -5.48 6.23 -1.62
N ALA A 57 -6.09 7.07 -2.47
CA ALA A 57 -7.28 6.69 -3.23
C ALA A 57 -7.03 5.51 -4.18
N ALA A 58 -5.91 5.54 -4.91
CA ALA A 58 -5.53 4.45 -5.83
C ALA A 58 -5.28 3.13 -5.10
N LEU A 59 -4.59 3.18 -3.94
CA LEU A 59 -4.37 2.00 -3.09
C LEU A 59 -5.69 1.44 -2.56
N TRP A 60 -6.60 2.30 -2.11
CA TRP A 60 -7.92 1.88 -1.64
C TRP A 60 -8.73 1.20 -2.75
N GLN A 61 -8.77 1.80 -3.94
CA GLN A 61 -9.46 1.24 -5.10
C GLN A 61 -8.84 -0.10 -5.53
N SER A 62 -7.50 -0.18 -5.58
CA SER A 62 -6.78 -1.42 -5.90
C SER A 62 -7.10 -2.52 -4.91
N LYS A 63 -7.05 -2.24 -3.60
CA LYS A 63 -7.43 -3.19 -2.56
C LYS A 63 -8.88 -3.65 -2.70
N ALA A 64 -9.82 -2.73 -2.92
CA ALA A 64 -11.22 -3.05 -3.11
C ALA A 64 -11.43 -3.98 -4.31
N CYS A 65 -10.78 -3.70 -5.44
CA CYS A 65 -10.82 -4.54 -6.65
C CYS A 65 -10.22 -5.92 -6.39
N MET A 66 -9.07 -6.00 -5.71
CA MET A 66 -8.45 -7.28 -5.33
C MET A 66 -9.36 -8.12 -4.43
N THR A 67 -10.02 -7.50 -3.43
CA THR A 67 -10.94 -8.21 -2.54
C THR A 67 -12.27 -8.58 -3.19
N ALA A 68 -12.69 -7.84 -4.21
CA ALA A 68 -13.87 -8.17 -5.00
C ALA A 68 -13.62 -9.33 -5.99
N GLY A 69 -12.36 -9.67 -6.27
CA GLY A 69 -11.94 -10.64 -7.27
C GLY A 69 -11.78 -12.09 -6.81
N GLU A 70 -12.06 -12.43 -5.55
CA GLU A 70 -12.00 -13.81 -5.05
C GLU A 70 -13.27 -14.19 -4.29
N THR A 71 -14.39 -14.18 -4.99
CA THR A 71 -15.62 -14.87 -4.59
C THR A 71 -15.96 -15.93 -5.64
N GLY A 72 -15.00 -16.79 -5.96
CA GLY A 72 -15.37 -18.11 -6.49
C GLY A 72 -16.04 -18.87 -5.36
N ASN A 73 -17.13 -19.59 -5.65
CA ASN A 73 -17.67 -20.54 -4.68
C ASN A 73 -16.51 -21.42 -4.17
N PRO A 74 -16.44 -21.71 -2.86
CA PRO A 74 -15.48 -22.69 -2.36
C PRO A 74 -15.60 -23.96 -3.21
N ILE A 75 -14.50 -24.38 -3.83
CA ILE A 75 -14.49 -25.64 -4.55
C ILE A 75 -14.49 -26.73 -3.48
N GLU A 76 -15.59 -27.45 -3.36
CA GLU A 76 -15.70 -28.62 -2.50
C GLU A 76 -15.13 -29.82 -3.24
N PHE A 77 -14.32 -30.62 -2.55
CA PHE A 77 -13.74 -31.85 -3.09
C PHE A 77 -14.20 -33.04 -2.26
N GLU A 78 -14.47 -34.16 -2.91
CA GLU A 78 -14.75 -35.42 -2.22
C GLU A 78 -13.46 -36.19 -1.90
N ILE A 79 -13.50 -37.03 -0.86
CA ILE A 79 -12.36 -37.87 -0.48
C ILE A 79 -12.11 -38.88 -1.62
N GLY A 80 -10.95 -38.74 -2.28
CA GLY A 80 -10.54 -39.57 -3.41
C GLY A 80 -10.63 -38.89 -4.78
N GLU A 81 -11.07 -37.63 -4.83
CA GLU A 81 -11.11 -36.83 -6.05
C GLU A 81 -9.71 -36.36 -6.48
N GLU A 82 -9.38 -36.53 -7.76
CA GLU A 82 -8.14 -36.02 -8.34
C GLU A 82 -8.31 -34.55 -8.77
N ALA A 83 -7.53 -33.66 -8.16
CA ALA A 83 -7.53 -32.23 -8.48
C ALA A 83 -6.15 -31.75 -8.96
N TRP A 84 -6.13 -30.81 -9.90
CA TRP A 84 -4.91 -30.24 -10.47
C TRP A 84 -4.65 -28.84 -9.91
N LEU A 85 -3.42 -28.60 -9.42
CA LEU A 85 -2.99 -27.27 -9.01
C LEU A 85 -2.60 -26.45 -10.23
N ALA A 86 -3.30 -25.33 -10.44
CA ALA A 86 -2.92 -24.31 -11.41
C ALA A 86 -2.39 -23.09 -10.66
N THR A 87 -1.20 -22.62 -11.02
CA THR A 87 -0.67 -21.34 -10.54
C THR A 87 -1.13 -20.21 -11.47
N LYS A 88 -1.70 -19.15 -10.92
CA LYS A 88 -1.89 -17.89 -11.66
C LYS A 88 -0.52 -17.23 -11.84
N THR A 89 -0.11 -17.00 -13.09
CA THR A 89 1.03 -16.12 -13.46
C THR A 89 0.59 -14.67 -13.57
#